data_AF-A0A328XGA6-F1
#
_entry.id   AF-A0A328XGA6-F1
#
_cell.length_a   1.000
_cell.length_b   1.000
_cell.length_c   1.000
_cell.angle_alpha   90.00
_cell.angle_beta   90.00
_cell.angle_gamma   90.00
#
_symmetry.space_group_name_H-M   'P 1'
#
loop_
_entity.id
_entity.type
_entity.pdbx_description
1 polymer ?
#
loop_
_entity_poly.entity_id
_entity_poly.type
_entity_poly.pdbx_seq_one_letter_code
_entity_poly.pdbx_strand_id
1 'polypeptide(L)'
;MSWIAQGRSQKDRLAANKGISIDMKSKQKGAALIVVLSMLTASLMLGLTSMQSSMIDERLAGNYKAAAQAQMAAEEALSQGWKQLKDGEIVPEWLPVSDFSIADIEDMDWDAMNSGSDGGCIAPMSCFYQYIEAEEGGKYIVAMGSVLDGGMAKSAPVIARVVNEGGGDDGKGVVGCEAISLGGGPQIDSYNSSFGAYGESVNVDGQSFVNSQRQEAVVKTIAEGSSISLSGNSPIYGRVEVPGDLSLNSGTPVYGSVVVDGSVDMNGSIYGSLVAGGGIAFGSASTMEGDVTAGGNVVIGSTGNPPSSINAAGSVSYPDWWKWDDAKMALADQYLESQSLSVPKVYNDSSACDTIGVTSQGGGPGKLFDDAWGSSGILSTSSWFDQQGCVYCYSTKGGRFSFSGGSGNKDASTTQLGTQGEKTYIRIDQDVTTGGRLSQLLVKGDVTMVVDGDFDLGNNTQLVVDEGATLTILVTGKAKLGGGSSLLSSSAFVRDVDGEGKRAAVALYSSYGEYGGNPNSAGVTVSGANSSFVDIVAPNTDVVVTGSGSIFGAVRAGQIDMRGSGDIHFDEALKEVSVAQGKVTPRLDSWQ
;
A
#
# COMPACT_ATOMS: atom_id res chain seq x y z
N MET A 1 61.46 -29.16 35.01
CA MET A 1 62.51 -28.84 35.99
C MET A 1 61.90 -29.19 37.36
N SER A 2 62.34 -30.23 38.07
CA SER A 2 63.52 -30.29 38.97
C SER A 2 63.50 -29.15 40.00
N TRP A 3 63.56 -29.36 41.32
CA TRP A 3 64.13 -30.46 42.13
C TRP A 3 63.04 -31.15 43.02
N ILE A 4 63.17 -32.28 43.79
CA ILE A 4 64.28 -33.11 44.33
C ILE A 4 64.88 -32.52 45.64
N ALA A 5 65.13 -33.17 46.81
CA ALA A 5 64.95 -34.53 47.39
C ALA A 5 64.88 -34.39 48.95
N GLN A 6 64.82 -35.38 49.88
CA GLN A 6 64.49 -36.82 49.95
C GLN A 6 64.26 -37.23 51.45
N GLY A 7 63.83 -38.47 51.74
CA GLY A 7 63.73 -39.05 53.11
C GLY A 7 62.33 -39.63 53.41
N ARG A 8 62.04 -40.94 53.58
CA ARG A 8 62.71 -42.09 54.24
C ARG A 8 62.93 -41.88 55.77
N SER A 9 62.61 -42.83 56.67
CA SER A 9 62.10 -44.21 56.50
C SER A 9 61.74 -44.93 57.83
N GLN A 10 60.78 -45.88 57.79
CA GLN A 10 60.63 -47.10 58.64
C GLN A 10 60.09 -47.07 60.12
N LYS A 11 59.19 -48.05 60.39
CA LYS A 11 59.12 -48.97 61.58
C LYS A 11 58.78 -48.42 62.99
N ASP A 12 58.31 -49.21 63.96
CA ASP A 12 57.57 -50.50 63.99
C ASP A 12 56.90 -50.69 65.38
N ARG A 13 55.86 -51.56 65.47
CA ARG A 13 55.50 -52.47 66.60
C ARG A 13 55.60 -51.93 68.07
N LEU A 14 54.48 -51.64 68.76
CA LEU A 14 53.63 -52.57 69.57
C LEU A 14 53.97 -52.72 71.09
N ALA A 15 53.04 -52.23 71.92
CA ALA A 15 52.50 -52.79 73.19
C ALA A 15 53.31 -52.92 74.52
N ALA A 16 52.94 -52.08 75.52
CA ALA A 16 52.57 -52.41 76.92
C ALA A 16 52.19 -51.10 77.68
N ASN A 17 51.00 -50.87 78.29
CA ASN A 17 50.35 -51.51 79.47
C ASN A 17 51.10 -51.20 80.80
N LYS A 18 50.56 -50.56 81.86
CA LYS A 18 49.18 -50.09 82.21
C LYS A 18 49.25 -49.05 83.36
N GLY A 19 48.34 -48.07 83.46
CA GLY A 19 48.30 -47.08 84.57
C GLY A 19 47.06 -46.17 84.56
N ILE A 20 46.65 -45.61 85.71
CA ILE A 20 45.33 -44.98 85.97
C ILE A 20 45.52 -43.83 86.99
N SER A 21 44.94 -42.61 86.89
CA SER A 21 44.13 -41.97 85.83
C SER A 21 44.69 -40.54 85.52
N ILE A 22 44.03 -39.37 85.41
CA ILE A 22 42.72 -38.79 85.79
C ILE A 22 42.10 -38.04 84.56
N ASP A 23 40.90 -37.48 84.73
CA ASP A 23 40.07 -36.65 83.83
C ASP A 23 40.76 -35.51 83.02
N MET A 24 40.40 -35.40 81.73
CA MET A 24 39.75 -34.18 81.22
C MET A 24 38.86 -34.46 80.00
N LYS A 25 37.54 -34.60 80.19
CA LYS A 25 36.57 -34.69 79.07
C LYS A 25 36.45 -33.38 78.29
N SER A 26 36.74 -33.41 76.98
CA SER A 26 36.53 -32.27 76.08
C SER A 26 35.04 -31.96 75.90
N LYS A 27 34.62 -30.75 76.29
CA LYS A 27 33.24 -30.26 76.14
C LYS A 27 33.00 -29.70 74.73
N GLN A 28 32.55 -30.53 73.79
CA GLN A 28 31.82 -30.06 72.60
C GLN A 28 30.52 -30.85 72.38
N LYS A 29 29.43 -30.34 72.97
CA LYS A 29 28.04 -30.79 72.73
C LYS A 29 27.07 -29.59 72.75
N GLY A 30 27.39 -28.56 71.97
CA GLY A 30 26.55 -27.35 71.84
C GLY A 30 26.62 -26.74 70.43
N ALA A 31 27.83 -26.40 69.97
CA ALA A 31 28.03 -25.74 68.68
C ALA A 31 27.44 -26.48 67.47
N ALA A 32 27.55 -27.82 67.42
CA ALA A 32 27.05 -28.61 66.30
C ALA A 32 25.53 -28.48 66.08
N LEU A 33 24.74 -28.38 67.16
CA LEU A 33 23.29 -28.17 67.04
C LEU A 33 22.97 -26.80 66.44
N ILE A 34 23.70 -25.76 66.86
CA ILE A 34 23.52 -24.39 66.38
C ILE A 34 23.91 -24.28 64.90
N VAL A 35 25.05 -24.87 64.50
CA VAL A 35 25.51 -24.86 63.10
C VAL A 35 24.57 -25.63 62.18
N VAL A 36 24.10 -26.81 62.59
CA VAL A 36 23.10 -27.59 61.83
C VAL A 36 21.78 -26.82 61.73
N LEU A 37 21.32 -26.18 62.81
CA LEU A 37 20.11 -25.36 62.78
C LEU A 37 20.26 -24.15 61.85
N SER A 38 21.39 -23.42 61.89
CA SER A 38 21.61 -22.27 61.01
C SER A 38 21.74 -22.65 59.53
N MET A 39 22.32 -23.83 59.23
CA MET A 39 22.34 -24.38 57.88
C MET A 39 20.93 -24.78 57.42
N LEU A 40 20.14 -25.41 58.29
CA LEU A 40 18.73 -25.74 58.00
C LEU A 40 17.87 -24.49 57.76
N THR A 41 18.02 -23.43 58.55
CA THR A 41 17.27 -22.19 58.32
C THR A 41 17.71 -21.48 57.04
N ALA A 42 19.00 -21.51 56.69
CA ALA A 42 19.49 -20.96 55.43
C ALA A 42 18.95 -21.74 54.22
N SER A 43 19.00 -23.08 54.26
CA SER A 43 18.43 -23.93 53.21
C SER A 43 16.90 -23.78 53.09
N LEU A 44 16.18 -23.63 54.21
CA LEU A 44 14.74 -23.39 54.21
C LEU A 44 14.39 -22.01 53.62
N MET A 45 15.15 -20.96 53.95
CA MET A 45 14.98 -19.64 53.34
C MET A 45 15.20 -19.69 51.82
N LEU A 46 16.28 -20.33 51.36
CA LEU A 46 16.55 -20.50 49.92
C LEU A 46 15.42 -21.27 49.20
N GLY A 47 14.89 -22.34 49.81
CA GLY A 47 13.74 -23.08 49.27
C GLY A 47 12.47 -22.24 49.20
N LEU A 48 12.18 -21.44 50.23
CA LEU A 48 11.03 -20.53 50.25
C LEU A 48 11.18 -19.41 49.21
N THR A 49 12.36 -18.81 49.05
CA THR A 49 12.63 -17.80 48.01
C THR A 49 12.51 -18.38 46.61
N SER A 50 12.98 -19.62 46.38
CA SER A 50 12.78 -20.32 45.10
C SER A 50 11.28 -20.53 44.80
N MET A 51 10.51 -20.99 45.79
CA MET A 51 9.06 -21.17 45.63
C MET A 51 8.33 -19.84 45.40
N GLN A 52 8.76 -18.76 46.06
CA GLN A 52 8.23 -17.42 45.83
C GLN A 52 8.54 -16.90 44.43
N SER A 53 9.72 -17.16 43.87
CA SER A 53 10.03 -16.82 42.47
C SER A 53 9.07 -17.53 41.52
N SER A 54 8.95 -18.86 41.62
CA SER A 54 8.08 -19.61 40.70
C SER A 54 6.61 -19.18 40.77
N MET A 55 6.10 -18.79 41.96
CA MET A 55 4.74 -18.22 42.09
C MET A 55 4.61 -16.79 41.54
N ILE A 56 5.70 -16.04 41.38
CA ILE A 56 5.72 -14.75 40.67
C ILE A 56 5.77 -15.00 39.16
N ASP A 57 6.64 -15.90 38.71
CA ASP A 57 6.81 -16.26 37.29
C ASP A 57 5.51 -16.83 36.70
N GLU A 58 4.82 -17.73 37.42
CA GLU A 58 3.50 -18.27 37.08
C GLU A 58 2.42 -17.18 36.95
N ARG A 59 2.43 -16.19 37.85
CA ARG A 59 1.49 -15.05 37.80
C ARG A 59 1.80 -14.08 36.67
N LEU A 60 3.08 -13.84 36.37
CA LEU A 60 3.48 -13.01 35.23
C LEU A 60 3.08 -13.67 33.91
N ALA A 61 3.29 -14.97 33.76
CA ALA A 61 2.83 -15.73 32.59
C ALA A 61 1.30 -15.74 32.47
N GLY A 62 0.57 -15.90 33.59
CA GLY A 62 -0.89 -15.80 33.62
C GLY A 62 -1.40 -14.42 33.20
N ASN A 63 -0.83 -13.35 33.75
CA ASN A 63 -1.18 -11.97 33.40
C ASN A 63 -0.88 -11.65 31.92
N TYR A 64 0.28 -12.07 31.41
CA TYR A 64 0.67 -11.87 30.01
C TYR A 64 -0.28 -12.60 29.05
N LYS A 65 -0.63 -13.86 29.37
CA LYS A 65 -1.63 -14.63 28.63
C LYS A 65 -3.00 -13.92 28.64
N ALA A 66 -3.45 -13.43 29.79
CA ALA A 66 -4.73 -12.74 29.91
C ALA A 66 -4.76 -11.42 29.11
N ALA A 67 -3.65 -10.68 29.08
CA ALA A 67 -3.51 -9.47 28.25
C ALA A 67 -3.54 -9.80 26.74
N ALA A 68 -2.80 -10.83 26.30
CA ALA A 68 -2.83 -11.27 24.91
C ALA A 68 -4.22 -11.78 24.47
N GLN A 69 -4.93 -12.50 25.35
CA GLN A 69 -6.31 -12.92 25.10
C GLN A 69 -7.29 -11.74 25.06
N ALA A 70 -7.09 -10.70 25.88
CA ALA A 70 -7.86 -9.46 25.80
C ALA A 70 -7.62 -8.72 24.48
N GLN A 71 -6.38 -8.67 23.99
CA GLN A 71 -6.04 -8.02 22.71
C GLN A 71 -6.69 -8.73 21.51
N MET A 72 -6.56 -10.06 21.42
CA MET A 72 -7.23 -10.84 20.36
C MET A 72 -8.76 -10.69 20.38
N ALA A 73 -9.37 -10.54 21.57
CA ALA A 73 -10.79 -10.27 21.70
C ALA A 73 -11.19 -8.86 21.23
N ALA A 74 -10.29 -7.87 21.31
CA ALA A 74 -10.50 -6.54 20.72
C ALA A 74 -10.45 -6.61 19.18
N GLU A 75 -9.50 -7.35 18.62
CA GLU A 75 -9.38 -7.60 17.17
C GLU A 75 -10.61 -8.34 16.61
N GLU A 76 -11.14 -9.33 17.36
CA GLU A 76 -12.39 -10.03 17.01
C GLU A 76 -13.59 -9.06 16.98
N ALA A 77 -13.75 -8.21 18.01
CA ALA A 77 -14.80 -7.18 18.04
C ALA A 77 -14.69 -6.18 16.88
N LEU A 78 -13.48 -5.71 16.57
CA LEU A 78 -13.24 -4.80 15.46
C LEU A 78 -13.63 -5.45 14.11
N SER A 79 -13.29 -6.73 13.94
CA SER A 79 -13.66 -7.51 12.75
C SER A 79 -15.18 -7.67 12.60
N GLN A 80 -15.93 -7.87 13.69
CA GLN A 80 -17.40 -7.93 13.64
C GLN A 80 -18.04 -6.58 13.29
N GLY A 81 -17.57 -5.49 13.90
CA GLY A 81 -18.03 -4.13 13.56
C GLY A 81 -17.74 -3.80 12.10
N TRP A 82 -16.50 -4.07 11.67
CA TRP A 82 -16.10 -3.90 10.27
C TRP A 82 -16.97 -4.69 9.30
N LYS A 83 -17.28 -5.95 9.63
CA LYS A 83 -18.12 -6.81 8.80
C LYS A 83 -19.54 -6.25 8.63
N GLN A 84 -20.22 -5.88 9.71
CA GLN A 84 -21.59 -5.34 9.66
C GLN A 84 -21.68 -4.07 8.80
N LEU A 85 -20.63 -3.24 8.89
CA LEU A 85 -20.48 -2.02 8.08
C LEU A 85 -20.23 -2.34 6.59
N LYS A 86 -19.31 -3.27 6.28
CA LYS A 86 -18.95 -3.67 4.92
C LYS A 86 -20.11 -4.35 4.19
N ASP A 87 -20.74 -5.32 4.83
CA ASP A 87 -21.83 -6.11 4.25
C ASP A 87 -23.13 -5.29 4.10
N GLY A 88 -23.19 -4.10 4.74
CA GLY A 88 -24.32 -3.19 4.68
C GLY A 88 -25.53 -3.66 5.47
N GLU A 89 -25.33 -4.54 6.46
CA GLU A 89 -26.38 -5.05 7.35
C GLU A 89 -26.90 -3.96 8.30
N ILE A 90 -26.09 -2.92 8.56
CA ILE A 90 -26.45 -1.76 9.39
C ILE A 90 -26.19 -0.44 8.67
N VAL A 91 -26.82 0.63 9.16
CA VAL A 91 -26.29 1.99 9.04
C VAL A 91 -25.78 2.37 10.44
N PRO A 92 -24.47 2.62 10.64
CA PRO A 92 -23.94 2.97 11.95
C PRO A 92 -24.42 4.35 12.41
N GLU A 93 -24.71 4.47 13.71
CA GLU A 93 -24.78 5.76 14.38
C GLU A 93 -23.35 6.14 14.80
N TRP A 94 -22.79 7.16 14.14
CA TRP A 94 -21.46 7.69 14.46
C TRP A 94 -21.57 8.61 15.66
N LEU A 95 -20.93 8.24 16.77
CA LEU A 95 -20.96 9.01 18.02
C LEU A 95 -19.77 9.97 18.06
N PRO A 96 -19.96 11.27 18.34
CA PRO A 96 -18.85 12.21 18.40
C PRO A 96 -17.96 11.90 19.62
N VAL A 97 -16.64 12.10 19.49
CA VAL A 97 -15.66 11.86 20.59
C VAL A 97 -16.06 12.56 21.90
N SER A 98 -16.71 13.72 21.81
CA SER A 98 -17.24 14.50 22.95
C SER A 98 -18.14 13.71 23.89
N ASP A 99 -18.89 12.72 23.39
CA ASP A 99 -19.89 12.00 24.18
C ASP A 99 -19.24 11.01 25.18
N PHE A 100 -17.99 10.63 24.93
CA PHE A 100 -17.23 9.68 25.75
C PHE A 100 -16.46 10.36 26.90
N SER A 101 -16.42 11.69 26.96
CA SER A 101 -15.67 12.47 27.97
C SER A 101 -14.15 12.22 28.02
N ILE A 102 -13.59 11.70 26.93
CA ILE A 102 -12.14 11.50 26.69
C ILE A 102 -11.52 12.69 25.96
N ALA A 103 -10.19 12.80 25.96
CA ALA A 103 -9.48 13.86 25.24
C ALA A 103 -9.07 13.45 23.81
N ASP A 104 -8.69 12.18 23.62
CA ASP A 104 -8.41 11.56 22.33
C ASP A 104 -9.02 10.15 22.29
N ILE A 105 -9.14 9.55 21.11
CA ILE A 105 -9.65 8.19 20.90
C ILE A 105 -8.69 7.16 21.52
N GLU A 106 -7.39 7.45 21.60
CA GLU A 106 -6.40 6.60 22.28
C GLU A 106 -6.59 6.54 23.81
N ASP A 107 -7.27 7.52 24.42
CA ASP A 107 -7.63 7.51 25.86
C ASP A 107 -8.87 6.65 26.18
N MET A 108 -9.46 5.98 25.18
CA MET A 108 -10.69 5.20 25.35
C MET A 108 -10.53 4.08 26.40
N ASP A 109 -11.44 4.05 27.38
CA ASP A 109 -11.44 3.03 28.43
C ASP A 109 -12.58 2.00 28.29
N TRP A 110 -12.38 0.86 28.95
CA TRP A 110 -13.33 -0.25 28.93
C TRP A 110 -14.69 0.08 29.55
N ASP A 111 -14.76 0.99 30.52
CA ASP A 111 -16.00 1.29 31.23
C ASP A 111 -16.90 2.20 30.36
N ALA A 112 -16.31 3.02 29.48
CA ALA A 112 -16.98 3.63 28.33
C ALA A 112 -17.38 2.60 27.26
N MET A 113 -16.44 1.75 26.82
CA MET A 113 -16.68 0.74 25.76
C MET A 113 -17.69 -0.35 26.13
N ASN A 114 -17.92 -0.62 27.42
CA ASN A 114 -18.97 -1.52 27.91
C ASN A 114 -20.41 -0.96 27.65
N SER A 115 -20.53 0.21 27.03
CA SER A 115 -21.80 0.72 26.46
C SER A 115 -21.96 0.47 24.95
N GLY A 116 -20.90 -0.01 24.28
CA GLY A 116 -20.84 -0.25 22.84
C GLY A 116 -21.56 -1.53 22.38
N SER A 117 -21.35 -1.87 21.12
CA SER A 117 -21.92 -3.07 20.50
C SER A 117 -21.12 -4.32 20.87
N ASP A 118 -21.82 -5.43 21.13
CA ASP A 118 -21.23 -6.73 21.46
C ASP A 118 -20.38 -7.29 20.30
N GLY A 119 -19.09 -7.50 20.54
CA GLY A 119 -18.16 -8.08 19.58
C GLY A 119 -18.27 -9.61 19.44
N GLY A 120 -19.20 -10.27 20.14
CA GLY A 120 -19.51 -11.69 19.99
C GLY A 120 -18.57 -12.65 20.73
N CYS A 121 -17.60 -12.13 21.50
CA CYS A 121 -16.62 -12.95 22.22
C CYS A 121 -17.27 -13.86 23.26
N ILE A 122 -16.74 -15.09 23.37
CA ILE A 122 -17.27 -16.12 24.26
C ILE A 122 -16.57 -16.11 25.62
N ALA A 123 -17.34 -16.17 26.70
CA ALA A 123 -16.85 -16.24 28.08
C ALA A 123 -15.77 -17.33 28.27
N PRO A 124 -14.65 -17.05 29.00
CA PRO A 124 -14.44 -15.94 29.93
C PRO A 124 -13.97 -14.62 29.27
N MET A 125 -13.92 -14.55 27.94
CA MET A 125 -13.63 -13.31 27.23
C MET A 125 -14.92 -12.47 27.08
N SER A 126 -14.77 -11.16 26.93
CA SER A 126 -15.84 -10.24 26.57
C SER A 126 -15.23 -9.12 25.74
N CYS A 127 -15.96 -8.60 24.74
CA CYS A 127 -15.41 -7.59 23.85
C CYS A 127 -16.52 -6.71 23.26
N PHE A 128 -16.17 -5.46 22.96
CA PHE A 128 -17.10 -4.46 22.47
C PHE A 128 -16.45 -3.60 21.39
N TYR A 129 -17.25 -3.10 20.45
CA TYR A 129 -16.83 -2.11 19.45
C TYR A 129 -17.82 -0.94 19.36
N GLN A 130 -17.35 0.20 18.86
CA GLN A 130 -18.15 1.41 18.75
C GLN A 130 -17.72 2.25 17.53
N TYR A 131 -18.69 2.93 16.91
CA TYR A 131 -18.49 3.81 15.76
C TYR A 131 -18.35 5.25 16.23
N ILE A 132 -17.19 5.86 15.98
CA ILE A 132 -16.82 7.16 16.54
C ILE A 132 -16.40 8.14 15.44
N GLU A 133 -16.79 9.40 15.58
CA GLU A 133 -16.45 10.49 14.66
C GLU A 133 -15.67 11.59 15.42
N ALA A 134 -14.45 11.87 14.95
CA ALA A 134 -13.57 12.90 15.50
C ALA A 134 -14.00 14.31 15.08
N GLU A 135 -13.46 15.35 15.74
CA GLU A 135 -13.87 16.75 15.50
C GLU A 135 -13.68 17.22 14.05
N GLU A 136 -12.77 16.58 13.30
CA GLU A 136 -12.49 16.86 11.88
C GLU A 136 -13.30 15.98 10.90
N GLY A 137 -14.27 15.19 11.39
CA GLY A 137 -15.11 14.30 10.57
C GLY A 137 -14.46 12.95 10.20
N GLY A 138 -13.26 12.67 10.71
CA GLY A 138 -12.62 11.36 10.60
C GLY A 138 -13.42 10.29 11.36
N LYS A 139 -13.67 9.14 10.74
CA LYS A 139 -14.54 8.07 11.26
C LYS A 139 -13.72 6.84 11.65
N TYR A 140 -14.07 6.23 12.78
CA TYR A 140 -13.28 5.17 13.41
C TYR A 140 -14.16 4.06 13.97
N ILE A 141 -13.73 2.81 13.78
CA ILE A 141 -14.19 1.69 14.60
C ILE A 141 -13.17 1.52 15.72
N VAL A 142 -13.62 1.70 16.95
CA VAL A 142 -12.82 1.47 18.16
C VAL A 142 -13.30 0.19 18.80
N ALA A 143 -12.38 -0.67 19.25
CA ALA A 143 -12.72 -1.94 19.87
C ALA A 143 -11.84 -2.23 21.09
N MET A 144 -12.42 -2.92 22.09
CA MET A 144 -11.69 -3.40 23.26
C MET A 144 -12.14 -4.81 23.64
N GLY A 145 -11.23 -5.56 24.24
CA GLY A 145 -11.47 -6.89 24.80
C GLY A 145 -11.05 -6.97 26.27
N SER A 146 -11.62 -7.92 26.99
CA SER A 146 -11.25 -8.24 28.36
C SER A 146 -11.36 -9.74 28.66
N VAL A 147 -10.69 -10.17 29.73
CA VAL A 147 -10.77 -11.54 30.27
C VAL A 147 -11.18 -11.49 31.73
N LEU A 148 -12.22 -12.26 32.08
CA LEU A 148 -12.80 -12.37 33.42
C LEU A 148 -12.48 -13.74 34.04
N ASP A 149 -11.24 -13.93 34.49
CA ASP A 149 -10.81 -15.12 35.24
C ASP A 149 -9.89 -14.73 36.41
N GLY A 150 -10.37 -14.86 37.65
CA GLY A 150 -9.67 -14.46 38.88
C GLY A 150 -9.44 -12.95 39.07
N GLY A 151 -9.55 -12.16 38.00
CA GLY A 151 -9.46 -10.71 37.92
C GLY A 151 -9.97 -10.25 36.54
N MET A 152 -9.81 -8.96 36.23
CA MET A 152 -10.15 -8.39 34.92
C MET A 152 -8.88 -7.88 34.24
N ALA A 153 -8.46 -8.55 33.16
CA ALA A 153 -7.48 -7.99 32.22
C ALA A 153 -8.23 -7.24 31.11
N LYS A 154 -7.78 -6.04 30.74
CA LYS A 154 -8.34 -5.20 29.67
C LYS A 154 -7.28 -5.04 28.56
N SER A 155 -7.69 -4.94 27.31
CA SER A 155 -6.82 -4.60 26.17
C SER A 155 -6.47 -3.10 26.17
N ALA A 156 -5.59 -2.68 25.25
CA ALA A 156 -5.64 -1.31 24.72
C ALA A 156 -6.86 -1.15 23.80
N PRO A 157 -7.33 0.08 23.50
CA PRO A 157 -8.23 0.27 22.36
C PRO A 157 -7.49 -0.09 21.06
N VAL A 158 -8.12 -0.93 20.23
CA VAL A 158 -7.72 -1.13 18.82
C VAL A 158 -8.56 -0.19 17.99
N ILE A 159 -7.93 0.62 17.13
CA ILE A 159 -8.55 1.74 16.44
C ILE A 159 -8.33 1.56 14.94
N ALA A 160 -9.41 1.40 14.17
CA ALA A 160 -9.33 1.35 12.70
C ALA A 160 -10.09 2.51 12.04
N ARG A 161 -9.40 3.26 11.19
CA ARG A 161 -9.98 4.39 10.45
C ARG A 161 -10.86 3.88 9.32
N VAL A 162 -12.12 4.28 9.33
CA VAL A 162 -13.09 4.08 8.24
C VAL A 162 -13.09 5.32 7.36
N VAL A 163 -12.93 5.13 6.05
CA VAL A 163 -13.19 6.19 5.06
C VAL A 163 -14.29 5.76 4.11
N ASN A 164 -15.18 6.70 3.79
CA ASN A 164 -16.27 6.52 2.83
C ASN A 164 -15.76 6.86 1.43
N GLU A 165 -15.71 5.90 0.53
CA GLU A 165 -15.16 6.12 -0.81
C GLU A 165 -16.19 6.68 -1.78
N GLY A 166 -15.84 7.77 -2.46
CA GLY A 166 -16.53 8.25 -3.66
C GLY A 166 -16.28 7.35 -4.87
N GLY A 167 -16.59 6.06 -4.79
CA GLY A 167 -16.37 5.07 -5.85
C GLY A 167 -14.94 4.51 -5.90
N GLY A 168 -14.51 3.82 -4.84
CA GLY A 168 -13.13 3.35 -4.70
C GLY A 168 -12.86 1.85 -4.91
N ASP A 169 -13.88 1.01 -5.21
CA ASP A 169 -13.65 -0.35 -5.77
C ASP A 169 -12.83 -0.23 -7.10
N ASP A 170 -13.01 0.88 -7.80
CA ASP A 170 -12.18 1.36 -8.91
C ASP A 170 -10.67 1.39 -8.60
N GLY A 171 -10.25 1.66 -7.35
CA GLY A 171 -8.85 1.63 -6.89
C GLY A 171 -7.89 2.50 -7.71
N LYS A 172 -7.95 3.83 -7.56
CA LYS A 172 -7.00 4.75 -8.19
C LYS A 172 -5.55 4.42 -7.79
N GLY A 173 -4.65 4.42 -8.77
CA GLY A 173 -3.27 3.94 -8.63
C GLY A 173 -2.64 3.65 -10.00
N VAL A 174 -1.85 2.57 -10.08
CA VAL A 174 -1.35 1.97 -11.31
C VAL A 174 -2.12 0.66 -11.54
N VAL A 175 -3.06 0.68 -12.48
CA VAL A 175 -4.06 -0.39 -12.69
C VAL A 175 -3.99 -0.91 -14.12
N GLY A 176 -3.49 -2.13 -14.31
CA GLY A 176 -3.58 -2.86 -15.57
C GLY A 176 -4.76 -3.82 -15.51
N CYS A 177 -5.67 -3.80 -16.47
CA CYS A 177 -6.84 -4.68 -16.41
C CYS A 177 -6.48 -6.15 -16.65
N GLU A 178 -5.63 -6.42 -17.65
CA GLU A 178 -5.12 -7.75 -17.99
C GLU A 178 -3.68 -8.00 -17.51
N ALA A 179 -2.81 -6.97 -17.56
CA ALA A 179 -1.40 -7.11 -17.19
C ALA A 179 -0.71 -5.79 -16.81
N ILE A 180 0.34 -5.89 -15.98
CA ILE A 180 1.36 -4.85 -15.78
C ILE A 180 2.76 -5.45 -16.04
N SER A 181 3.56 -4.78 -16.85
CA SER A 181 4.97 -5.10 -17.10
C SER A 181 5.85 -3.90 -16.78
N LEU A 182 6.74 -4.02 -15.79
CA LEU A 182 7.79 -3.05 -15.51
C LEU A 182 9.15 -3.63 -15.91
N GLY A 183 9.94 -2.90 -16.69
CA GLY A 183 11.28 -3.34 -17.11
C GLY A 183 12.30 -2.24 -17.38
N GLY A 184 11.88 -0.97 -17.45
CA GLY A 184 12.79 0.18 -17.57
C GLY A 184 13.46 0.61 -16.27
N GLY A 185 13.16 -0.04 -15.14
CA GLY A 185 13.59 0.38 -13.80
C GLY A 185 12.89 1.61 -13.19
N PRO A 186 11.62 1.97 -13.48
CA PRO A 186 10.94 3.07 -12.79
C PRO A 186 10.67 2.76 -11.31
N GLN A 187 10.74 3.77 -10.44
CA GLN A 187 10.10 3.75 -9.13
C GLN A 187 8.59 3.93 -9.29
N ILE A 188 7.80 3.27 -8.44
CA ILE A 188 6.40 3.60 -8.18
C ILE A 188 6.25 3.91 -6.70
N ASP A 189 5.71 5.08 -6.37
CA ASP A 189 5.38 5.49 -5.01
C ASP A 189 4.16 6.41 -4.97
N SER A 190 3.86 7.00 -3.81
CA SER A 190 2.81 8.02 -3.71
C SER A 190 3.23 9.31 -3.00
N TYR A 191 2.42 10.33 -3.24
CA TYR A 191 2.36 11.61 -2.55
C TYR A 191 0.90 12.07 -2.50
N ASN A 192 0.59 13.18 -1.83
CA ASN A 192 -0.74 13.81 -1.90
C ASN A 192 -0.58 15.28 -2.30
N SER A 193 -1.13 15.68 -3.45
CA SER A 193 -0.97 17.05 -3.96
C SER A 193 -1.76 18.11 -3.19
N SER A 194 -2.66 17.69 -2.29
CA SER A 194 -3.35 18.58 -1.35
C SER A 194 -2.43 19.09 -0.23
N PHE A 195 -1.33 18.39 0.05
CA PHE A 195 -0.36 18.76 1.10
C PHE A 195 0.78 19.65 0.60
N GLY A 196 1.15 19.51 -0.68
CA GLY A 196 2.30 20.21 -1.29
C GLY A 196 2.80 19.49 -2.54
N ALA A 197 3.94 19.93 -3.07
CA ALA A 197 4.58 19.27 -4.21
C ALA A 197 5.18 17.90 -3.82
N TYR A 198 5.42 17.04 -4.81
CA TYR A 198 6.17 15.80 -4.60
C TYR A 198 7.61 16.12 -4.13
N GLY A 199 8.06 15.44 -3.08
CA GLY A 199 9.39 15.63 -2.49
C GLY A 199 9.53 16.92 -1.66
N GLU A 200 8.45 17.66 -1.43
CA GLU A 200 8.44 18.83 -0.54
C GLU A 200 8.34 18.41 0.93
N SER A 201 9.04 19.14 1.82
CA SER A 201 8.88 18.98 3.26
C SER A 201 7.63 19.73 3.73
N VAL A 202 6.54 18.99 3.94
CA VAL A 202 5.23 19.51 4.36
C VAL A 202 5.06 19.41 5.88
N ASN A 203 4.13 20.19 6.43
CA ASN A 203 3.61 19.99 7.78
C ASN A 203 2.09 19.85 7.69
N VAL A 204 1.57 18.72 8.15
CA VAL A 204 0.14 18.38 8.16
C VAL A 204 -0.18 17.89 9.57
N ASP A 205 -1.22 18.44 10.18
CA ASP A 205 -1.71 18.08 11.52
C ASP A 205 -0.60 18.14 12.60
N GLY A 206 0.32 19.10 12.43
CA GLY A 206 1.50 19.31 13.28
C GLY A 206 2.68 18.39 12.95
N GLN A 207 2.49 17.31 12.19
CA GLN A 207 3.55 16.36 11.80
C GLN A 207 4.31 16.86 10.56
N SER A 208 5.65 16.87 10.62
CA SER A 208 6.51 17.25 9.49
C SER A 208 7.09 16.02 8.79
N PHE A 209 6.83 15.89 7.48
CA PHE A 209 7.33 14.78 6.66
C PHE A 209 7.66 15.24 5.23
N VAL A 210 8.27 14.37 4.43
CA VAL A 210 8.54 14.63 3.00
C VAL A 210 7.46 13.95 2.16
N ASN A 211 6.82 14.70 1.27
CA ASN A 211 5.68 14.25 0.47
C ASN A 211 6.14 13.41 -0.76
N SER A 212 6.77 12.26 -0.51
CA SER A 212 7.31 11.31 -1.52
C SER A 212 7.58 9.95 -0.89
N GLN A 213 7.74 8.88 -1.68
CA GLN A 213 8.05 7.52 -1.18
C GLN A 213 7.06 6.99 -0.13
N ARG A 214 5.82 7.49 -0.13
CA ARG A 214 4.76 7.04 0.77
C ARG A 214 4.22 5.69 0.28
N GLN A 215 3.82 4.83 1.21
CA GLN A 215 3.39 3.45 0.93
C GLN A 215 1.89 3.36 0.59
N GLU A 216 1.31 4.43 0.06
CA GLU A 216 -0.13 4.55 -0.26
C GLU A 216 -0.43 4.36 -1.76
N ALA A 217 0.60 4.04 -2.56
CA ALA A 217 0.44 3.62 -3.95
C ALA A 217 -0.17 2.22 -4.04
N VAL A 218 -1.06 2.03 -5.01
CA VAL A 218 -1.65 0.74 -5.34
C VAL A 218 -1.22 0.35 -6.75
N VAL A 219 -0.54 -0.78 -6.88
CA VAL A 219 -0.15 -1.39 -8.15
C VAL A 219 -0.95 -2.68 -8.31
N LYS A 220 -2.10 -2.61 -8.99
CA LYS A 220 -3.04 -3.74 -9.06
C LYS A 220 -3.41 -4.17 -10.48
N THR A 221 -3.83 -5.42 -10.57
CA THR A 221 -4.52 -5.96 -11.74
C THR A 221 -5.92 -6.45 -11.34
N ILE A 222 -6.86 -6.58 -12.29
CA ILE A 222 -8.29 -6.79 -11.94
C ILE A 222 -9.03 -7.92 -12.68
N ALA A 223 -8.65 -8.30 -13.90
CA ALA A 223 -9.30 -9.43 -14.59
C ALA A 223 -8.89 -10.78 -13.95
N GLU A 224 -9.75 -11.81 -13.99
CA GLU A 224 -9.39 -13.12 -13.44
C GLU A 224 -8.14 -13.69 -14.14
N GLY A 225 -7.12 -14.09 -13.36
CA GLY A 225 -5.84 -14.57 -13.91
C GLY A 225 -4.92 -13.49 -14.50
N SER A 226 -5.24 -12.20 -14.35
CA SER A 226 -4.34 -11.10 -14.74
C SER A 226 -3.02 -11.12 -13.96
N SER A 227 -1.92 -10.68 -14.59
CA SER A 227 -0.57 -10.94 -14.08
C SER A 227 0.32 -9.69 -14.01
N ILE A 228 1.28 -9.69 -13.09
CA ILE A 228 2.26 -8.62 -12.94
C ILE A 228 3.68 -9.18 -13.10
N SER A 229 4.46 -8.57 -13.99
CA SER A 229 5.88 -8.85 -14.19
C SER A 229 6.72 -7.63 -13.83
N LEU A 230 7.48 -7.72 -12.74
CA LEU A 230 8.35 -6.67 -12.23
C LEU A 230 9.80 -7.01 -12.59
N SER A 231 10.51 -6.12 -13.26
CA SER A 231 11.90 -6.33 -13.68
C SER A 231 12.66 -5.02 -13.84
N GLY A 232 13.95 -5.07 -14.19
CA GLY A 232 14.77 -3.88 -14.39
C GLY A 232 15.18 -3.14 -13.12
N ASN A 233 14.89 -3.69 -11.92
CA ASN A 233 14.96 -3.01 -10.62
C ASN A 233 13.99 -1.80 -10.58
N SER A 234 12.71 -2.08 -10.34
CA SER A 234 11.62 -1.10 -10.30
C SER A 234 11.01 -0.97 -8.90
N PRO A 235 11.55 -0.14 -7.99
CA PRO A 235 11.09 -0.09 -6.60
C PRO A 235 9.61 0.29 -6.48
N ILE A 236 8.83 -0.47 -5.73
CA ILE A 236 7.43 -0.13 -5.42
C ILE A 236 7.31 0.22 -3.94
N TYR A 237 6.73 1.38 -3.62
CA TYR A 237 6.38 1.80 -2.27
C TYR A 237 4.86 1.76 -2.12
N GLY A 238 4.34 0.68 -1.53
CA GLY A 238 2.91 0.50 -1.30
C GLY A 238 2.42 -0.93 -1.53
N ARG A 239 1.20 -1.07 -2.05
CA ARG A 239 0.46 -2.33 -2.16
C ARG A 239 0.52 -2.92 -3.57
N VAL A 240 0.77 -4.23 -3.68
CA VAL A 240 0.69 -4.99 -4.92
C VAL A 240 -0.45 -6.02 -4.83
N GLU A 241 -1.34 -6.04 -5.83
CA GLU A 241 -2.57 -6.83 -5.85
C GLU A 241 -2.75 -7.55 -7.19
N VAL A 242 -2.81 -8.89 -7.19
CA VAL A 242 -2.76 -9.70 -8.43
C VAL A 242 -3.76 -10.87 -8.43
N PRO A 243 -4.85 -10.82 -9.24
CA PRO A 243 -5.80 -11.92 -9.47
C PRO A 243 -5.25 -13.19 -10.17
N GLY A 244 -4.03 -13.14 -10.67
CA GLY A 244 -3.29 -14.26 -11.28
C GLY A 244 -1.90 -14.39 -10.68
N ASP A 245 -0.87 -14.62 -11.51
CA ASP A 245 0.50 -14.85 -11.07
C ASP A 245 1.35 -13.57 -11.00
N LEU A 246 2.29 -13.51 -10.05
CA LEU A 246 3.24 -12.41 -9.85
C LEU A 246 4.68 -12.88 -10.05
N SER A 247 5.46 -12.15 -10.84
CA SER A 247 6.89 -12.45 -11.08
C SER A 247 7.78 -11.27 -10.72
N LEU A 248 8.60 -11.41 -9.66
CA LEU A 248 9.62 -10.43 -9.26
C LEU A 248 10.98 -10.83 -9.83
N ASN A 249 11.52 -10.05 -10.75
CA ASN A 249 12.77 -10.32 -11.44
C ASN A 249 13.81 -9.21 -11.18
N SER A 250 15.08 -9.56 -11.42
CA SER A 250 16.21 -8.62 -11.44
C SER A 250 16.42 -7.80 -10.15
N GLY A 251 16.11 -8.37 -8.98
CA GLY A 251 16.37 -7.72 -7.69
C GLY A 251 15.35 -6.65 -7.28
N THR A 252 14.26 -6.47 -8.03
CA THR A 252 13.23 -5.45 -7.79
C THR A 252 12.70 -5.49 -6.34
N PRO A 253 12.74 -4.38 -5.58
CA PRO A 253 12.22 -4.32 -4.22
C PRO A 253 10.77 -3.80 -4.15
N VAL A 254 9.98 -4.35 -3.22
CA VAL A 254 8.67 -3.84 -2.81
C VAL A 254 8.72 -3.49 -1.33
N TYR A 255 8.27 -2.28 -0.98
CA TYR A 255 8.16 -1.75 0.38
C TYR A 255 6.68 -1.58 0.73
N GLY A 256 6.10 -2.57 1.41
CA GLY A 256 4.67 -2.68 1.67
C GLY A 256 4.15 -4.10 1.50
N SER A 257 2.85 -4.25 1.21
CA SER A 257 2.16 -5.56 1.22
C SER A 257 1.88 -6.08 -0.19
N VAL A 258 2.03 -7.39 -0.35
CA VAL A 258 1.86 -8.11 -1.62
C VAL A 258 0.80 -9.19 -1.45
N VAL A 259 -0.28 -9.13 -2.22
CA VAL A 259 -1.40 -10.09 -2.19
C VAL A 259 -1.67 -10.62 -3.60
N VAL A 260 -1.70 -11.94 -3.75
CA VAL A 260 -1.72 -12.65 -5.04
C VAL A 260 -2.68 -13.83 -4.96
N ASP A 261 -3.60 -13.99 -5.89
CA ASP A 261 -4.52 -15.15 -5.96
C ASP A 261 -3.82 -16.38 -6.54
N GLY A 262 -2.94 -16.18 -7.53
CA GLY A 262 -2.08 -17.20 -8.12
C GLY A 262 -0.78 -17.42 -7.35
N SER A 263 0.27 -17.79 -8.08
CA SER A 263 1.59 -18.12 -7.55
C SER A 263 2.58 -16.96 -7.68
N VAL A 264 3.66 -17.01 -6.90
CA VAL A 264 4.68 -15.97 -6.84
C VAL A 264 6.07 -16.53 -7.14
N ASP A 265 6.61 -16.18 -8.31
CA ASP A 265 8.01 -16.42 -8.67
C ASP A 265 8.84 -15.20 -8.21
N MET A 266 9.50 -15.34 -7.06
CA MET A 266 10.25 -14.26 -6.41
C MET A 266 11.75 -14.38 -6.68
N ASN A 267 12.34 -13.31 -7.22
CA ASN A 267 13.79 -13.14 -7.41
C ASN A 267 14.16 -11.64 -7.25
N GLY A 268 13.55 -11.03 -6.23
CA GLY A 268 13.67 -9.63 -5.80
C GLY A 268 13.42 -9.50 -4.29
N SER A 269 13.23 -8.29 -3.78
CA SER A 269 13.02 -8.06 -2.34
C SER A 269 11.58 -7.71 -2.00
N ILE A 270 11.10 -8.15 -0.84
CA ILE A 270 9.84 -7.68 -0.23
C ILE A 270 10.13 -7.31 1.23
N TYR A 271 9.74 -6.09 1.59
CA TYR A 271 9.85 -5.49 2.92
C TYR A 271 8.44 -5.18 3.41
N GLY A 272 7.82 -6.15 4.09
CA GLY A 272 6.40 -6.20 4.42
C GLY A 272 5.82 -7.61 4.23
N SER A 273 4.51 -7.76 4.17
CA SER A 273 3.84 -9.06 4.10
C SER A 273 3.67 -9.60 2.67
N LEU A 274 3.77 -10.92 2.52
CA LEU A 274 3.53 -11.64 1.26
C LEU A 274 2.44 -12.70 1.47
N VAL A 275 1.33 -12.58 0.74
CA VAL A 275 0.20 -13.50 0.76
C VAL A 275 -0.06 -14.03 -0.65
N ALA A 276 0.00 -15.34 -0.84
CA ALA A 276 -0.31 -16.01 -2.11
C ALA A 276 -1.39 -17.08 -1.92
N GLY A 277 -2.38 -17.14 -2.83
CA GLY A 277 -3.34 -18.24 -2.92
C GLY A 277 -2.72 -19.50 -3.54
N GLY A 278 -1.76 -19.31 -4.45
CA GLY A 278 -0.92 -20.36 -5.05
C GLY A 278 0.36 -20.65 -4.28
N GLY A 279 1.37 -21.15 -5.01
CA GLY A 279 2.69 -21.46 -4.44
C GLY A 279 3.64 -20.26 -4.47
N ILE A 280 4.73 -20.33 -3.70
CA ILE A 280 5.76 -19.28 -3.65
C ILE A 280 7.14 -19.90 -3.88
N ALA A 281 7.89 -19.40 -4.86
CA ALA A 281 9.25 -19.84 -5.18
C ALA A 281 10.26 -18.71 -4.95
N PHE A 282 11.18 -18.89 -4.00
CA PHE A 282 12.26 -17.94 -3.72
C PHE A 282 13.53 -18.32 -4.50
N GLY A 283 13.81 -17.58 -5.57
CA GLY A 283 15.06 -17.61 -6.33
C GLY A 283 16.27 -17.11 -5.54
N SER A 284 17.45 -17.10 -6.18
CA SER A 284 18.73 -16.83 -5.50
C SER A 284 18.94 -15.38 -5.06
N ALA A 285 18.29 -14.40 -5.71
CA ALA A 285 18.40 -12.98 -5.35
C ALA A 285 17.33 -12.52 -4.34
N SER A 286 16.46 -13.44 -3.89
CA SER A 286 15.31 -13.10 -3.06
C SER A 286 15.70 -12.60 -1.66
N THR A 287 15.03 -11.57 -1.16
CA THR A 287 15.07 -11.17 0.26
C THR A 287 13.66 -10.93 0.76
N MET A 288 13.26 -11.60 1.84
CA MET A 288 11.94 -11.44 2.44
C MET A 288 12.08 -10.98 3.90
N GLU A 289 11.53 -9.81 4.20
CA GLU A 289 11.50 -9.23 5.55
C GLU A 289 10.04 -8.95 5.94
N GLY A 290 9.44 -9.90 6.66
CA GLY A 290 8.02 -9.93 7.00
C GLY A 290 7.40 -11.32 6.81
N ASP A 291 6.11 -11.45 7.14
CA ASP A 291 5.40 -12.73 7.13
C ASP A 291 5.02 -13.22 5.72
N VAL A 292 5.17 -14.53 5.51
CA VAL A 292 4.78 -15.23 4.28
C VAL A 292 3.62 -16.19 4.54
N THR A 293 2.54 -16.05 3.77
CA THR A 293 1.38 -16.96 3.77
C THR A 293 1.15 -17.53 2.37
N ALA A 294 1.00 -18.85 2.24
CA ALA A 294 0.83 -19.54 0.96
C ALA A 294 -0.30 -20.58 1.00
N GLY A 295 -1.26 -20.50 0.07
CA GLY A 295 -2.26 -21.54 -0.16
C GLY A 295 -1.71 -22.78 -0.88
N GLY A 296 -0.53 -22.66 -1.50
CA GLY A 296 0.21 -23.75 -2.13
C GLY A 296 1.48 -24.16 -1.38
N ASN A 297 2.41 -24.78 -2.11
CA ASN A 297 3.74 -25.14 -1.60
C ASN A 297 4.68 -23.92 -1.59
N VAL A 298 5.66 -23.92 -0.69
CA VAL A 298 6.73 -22.93 -0.66
C VAL A 298 8.08 -23.60 -0.97
N VAL A 299 8.82 -23.00 -1.91
CA VAL A 299 10.12 -23.51 -2.38
C VAL A 299 11.19 -22.45 -2.15
N ILE A 300 12.01 -22.65 -1.13
CA ILE A 300 13.21 -21.86 -0.89
C ILE A 300 14.34 -22.44 -1.73
N GLY A 301 14.76 -21.69 -2.76
CA GLY A 301 15.95 -21.98 -3.54
C GLY A 301 17.22 -21.52 -2.83
N SER A 302 18.15 -20.94 -3.60
CA SER A 302 19.49 -20.57 -3.10
C SER A 302 19.58 -19.15 -2.53
N THR A 303 18.52 -18.61 -1.92
CA THR A 303 18.58 -17.29 -1.27
C THR A 303 19.46 -17.30 -0.02
N GLY A 304 20.25 -16.23 0.18
CA GLY A 304 20.95 -15.97 1.44
C GLY A 304 20.02 -15.48 2.56
N ASN A 305 18.93 -14.81 2.20
CA ASN A 305 17.97 -14.12 3.06
C ASN A 305 16.55 -14.73 2.92
N PRO A 306 16.34 -15.99 3.36
CA PRO A 306 15.02 -16.61 3.40
C PRO A 306 14.10 -15.91 4.41
N PRO A 307 12.76 -16.09 4.30
CA PRO A 307 11.79 -15.45 5.18
C PRO A 307 11.98 -15.79 6.65
N SER A 308 11.66 -14.84 7.55
CA SER A 308 11.61 -15.04 9.00
C SER A 308 10.55 -16.06 9.44
N SER A 309 9.45 -16.13 8.70
CA SER A 309 8.23 -16.86 9.04
C SER A 309 7.54 -17.32 7.76
N ILE A 310 7.03 -18.55 7.74
CA ILE A 310 6.26 -19.10 6.62
C ILE A 310 5.07 -19.89 7.19
N ASN A 311 3.89 -19.64 6.65
CA ASN A 311 2.68 -20.39 6.90
C ASN A 311 2.11 -20.91 5.57
N ALA A 312 2.18 -22.22 5.35
CA ALA A 312 1.83 -22.87 4.08
C ALA A 312 0.75 -23.94 4.25
N ALA A 313 -0.26 -23.92 3.38
CA ALA A 313 -1.23 -25.01 3.26
C ALA A 313 -0.66 -26.22 2.48
N GLY A 314 0.37 -25.99 1.65
CA GLY A 314 1.20 -27.03 1.07
C GLY A 314 2.40 -27.41 1.93
N SER A 315 3.42 -28.00 1.32
CA SER A 315 4.72 -28.26 1.94
C SER A 315 5.68 -27.08 1.80
N VAL A 316 6.56 -26.90 2.79
CA VAL A 316 7.71 -25.99 2.71
C VAL A 316 8.96 -26.81 2.38
N SER A 317 9.78 -26.32 1.45
CA SER A 317 11.00 -27.00 1.02
C SER A 317 12.17 -26.02 0.94
N TYR A 318 13.36 -26.47 1.33
CA TYR A 318 14.57 -25.66 1.41
C TYR A 318 15.80 -26.52 1.08
N PRO A 319 16.97 -25.91 0.79
CA PRO A 319 18.12 -26.64 0.32
C PRO A 319 18.68 -27.64 1.31
N ASP A 320 19.05 -28.79 0.79
CA ASP A 320 19.61 -29.95 1.49
C ASP A 320 20.92 -29.65 2.27
N TRP A 321 21.53 -28.47 2.11
CA TRP A 321 22.69 -28.02 2.88
C TRP A 321 22.34 -27.28 4.19
N TRP A 322 21.10 -26.85 4.39
CA TRP A 322 20.67 -26.14 5.61
C TRP A 322 20.93 -26.95 6.90
N LYS A 323 20.89 -28.29 6.81
CA LYS A 323 21.25 -29.22 7.91
C LYS A 323 22.69 -29.12 8.44
N TRP A 324 23.52 -28.25 7.87
CA TRP A 324 24.88 -27.93 8.33
C TRP A 324 25.01 -26.48 8.84
N ASP A 325 23.90 -25.75 8.95
CA ASP A 325 23.80 -24.37 9.41
C ASP A 325 22.71 -24.27 10.49
N ASP A 326 23.12 -24.25 11.76
CA ASP A 326 22.22 -24.25 12.92
C ASP A 326 21.22 -23.08 12.89
N ALA A 327 21.59 -21.93 12.30
CA ALA A 327 20.71 -20.77 12.21
C ALA A 327 19.64 -20.95 11.12
N LYS A 328 19.96 -21.67 10.03
CA LYS A 328 18.97 -22.03 9.01
C LYS A 328 18.03 -23.14 9.48
N MET A 329 18.50 -24.08 10.30
CA MET A 329 17.62 -25.08 10.92
C MET A 329 16.69 -24.49 11.98
N ALA A 330 17.19 -23.64 12.87
CA ALA A 330 16.35 -22.93 13.85
C ALA A 330 15.32 -21.98 13.20
N LEU A 331 15.55 -21.58 11.95
CA LEU A 331 14.58 -20.86 11.12
C LEU A 331 13.55 -21.82 10.51
N ALA A 332 13.99 -22.95 9.95
CA ALA A 332 13.10 -23.98 9.41
C ALA A 332 12.14 -24.57 10.45
N ASP A 333 12.56 -24.67 11.73
CA ASP A 333 11.72 -25.10 12.85
C ASP A 333 10.53 -24.14 13.13
N GLN A 334 10.53 -22.93 12.56
CA GLN A 334 9.44 -21.94 12.66
C GLN A 334 8.48 -21.96 11.46
N TYR A 335 8.77 -22.75 10.41
CA TYR A 335 7.93 -22.82 9.21
C TYR A 335 6.78 -23.82 9.43
N LEU A 336 5.55 -23.37 9.17
CA LEU A 336 4.34 -24.15 9.36
C LEU A 336 3.86 -24.73 8.03
N GLU A 337 3.82 -26.05 7.93
CA GLU A 337 3.37 -26.80 6.74
C GLU A 337 1.97 -27.41 6.91
N SER A 338 1.29 -27.71 5.81
CA SER A 338 -0.03 -28.38 5.79
C SER A 338 -1.11 -27.68 6.63
N GLN A 339 -1.05 -26.34 6.70
CA GLN A 339 -1.94 -25.52 7.52
C GLN A 339 -3.32 -25.30 6.88
N SER A 340 -4.37 -25.25 7.71
CA SER A 340 -5.75 -25.00 7.26
C SER A 340 -6.02 -23.50 7.05
N LEU A 341 -5.41 -22.94 6.01
CA LEU A 341 -5.48 -21.50 5.70
C LEU A 341 -6.75 -21.10 4.93
N SER A 342 -7.18 -19.86 5.17
CA SER A 342 -8.17 -19.15 4.37
C SER A 342 -7.52 -17.88 3.80
N VAL A 343 -6.95 -17.98 2.60
CA VAL A 343 -6.39 -16.82 1.89
C VAL A 343 -7.54 -16.01 1.27
N PRO A 344 -7.72 -14.72 1.62
CA PRO A 344 -8.70 -13.85 0.95
C PRO A 344 -8.31 -13.63 -0.51
N LYS A 345 -9.31 -13.61 -1.40
CA LYS A 345 -9.08 -13.29 -2.81
C LYS A 345 -8.92 -11.78 -3.05
N VAL A 346 -8.04 -11.44 -3.99
CA VAL A 346 -7.93 -10.15 -4.67
C VAL A 346 -8.98 -10.03 -5.77
N TYR A 347 -9.27 -11.12 -6.50
CA TYR A 347 -10.24 -11.07 -7.58
C TYR A 347 -11.67 -10.76 -7.09
N ASN A 348 -12.29 -9.75 -7.71
CA ASN A 348 -13.66 -9.32 -7.46
C ASN A 348 -14.40 -9.23 -8.80
N ASP A 349 -15.54 -9.93 -8.95
CA ASP A 349 -16.30 -9.95 -10.21
C ASP A 349 -17.11 -8.66 -10.47
N SER A 350 -17.22 -7.75 -9.49
CA SER A 350 -17.71 -6.38 -9.72
C SER A 350 -16.66 -5.41 -10.28
N SER A 351 -15.37 -5.78 -10.30
CA SER A 351 -14.29 -4.89 -10.77
C SER A 351 -14.30 -4.72 -12.29
N ALA A 352 -14.94 -3.65 -12.77
CA ALA A 352 -14.93 -3.28 -14.19
C ALA A 352 -13.62 -2.55 -14.58
N CYS A 353 -13.11 -2.85 -15.78
CA CYS A 353 -12.00 -2.10 -16.37
C CYS A 353 -12.44 -0.68 -16.78
N ASP A 354 -13.63 -0.55 -17.35
CA ASP A 354 -14.25 0.74 -17.68
C ASP A 354 -15.40 1.03 -16.72
N THR A 355 -15.16 1.91 -15.76
CA THR A 355 -16.10 2.24 -14.67
C THR A 355 -16.93 3.49 -14.95
N ILE A 356 -16.61 4.21 -16.03
CA ILE A 356 -17.16 5.53 -16.36
C ILE A 356 -17.74 5.62 -17.79
N GLY A 357 -17.60 4.57 -18.59
CA GLY A 357 -18.11 4.50 -19.95
C GLY A 357 -17.22 5.23 -20.96
N VAL A 358 -15.89 5.11 -20.84
CA VAL A 358 -14.93 5.55 -21.85
C VAL A 358 -15.21 4.88 -23.20
N THR A 359 -15.64 3.62 -23.17
CA THR A 359 -15.80 2.72 -24.31
C THR A 359 -17.20 2.10 -24.39
N SER A 360 -17.61 1.67 -25.58
CA SER A 360 -18.86 0.94 -25.79
C SER A 360 -18.66 -0.57 -25.70
N GLN A 361 -19.73 -1.32 -25.39
CA GLN A 361 -19.72 -2.80 -25.45
C GLN A 361 -19.46 -3.37 -26.86
N GLY A 362 -19.57 -2.55 -27.91
CA GLY A 362 -19.18 -2.90 -29.28
C GLY A 362 -17.76 -2.48 -29.67
N GLY A 363 -16.97 -1.94 -28.73
CA GLY A 363 -15.71 -1.25 -28.98
C GLY A 363 -15.92 0.23 -29.35
N GLY A 364 -14.81 0.97 -29.41
CA GLY A 364 -14.82 2.41 -29.71
C GLY A 364 -15.47 3.27 -28.61
N PRO A 365 -15.77 4.56 -28.91
CA PRO A 365 -16.25 5.56 -27.96
C PRO A 365 -17.51 5.15 -27.18
N GLY A 366 -17.48 5.35 -25.86
CA GLY A 366 -18.60 5.05 -24.95
C GLY A 366 -19.40 6.28 -24.52
N LYS A 367 -20.25 6.09 -23.50
CA LYS A 367 -21.16 7.11 -22.96
C LYS A 367 -20.45 8.42 -22.58
N LEU A 368 -19.22 8.37 -22.08
CA LEU A 368 -18.44 9.55 -21.71
C LEU A 368 -18.16 10.45 -22.94
N PHE A 369 -17.96 9.86 -24.12
CA PHE A 369 -17.81 10.58 -25.38
C PHE A 369 -19.16 11.07 -25.92
N ASP A 370 -20.22 10.26 -25.81
CA ASP A 370 -21.58 10.66 -26.21
C ASP A 370 -22.08 11.89 -25.42
N ASP A 371 -21.90 11.90 -24.10
CA ASP A 371 -22.28 13.02 -23.24
C ASP A 371 -21.45 14.29 -23.57
N ALA A 372 -20.15 14.13 -23.83
CA ALA A 372 -19.28 15.23 -24.24
C ALA A 372 -19.68 15.80 -25.62
N TRP A 373 -19.95 14.94 -26.62
CA TRP A 373 -20.43 15.35 -27.94
C TRP A 373 -21.85 15.94 -27.91
N GLY A 374 -22.70 15.50 -26.98
CA GLY A 374 -24.04 16.04 -26.77
C GLY A 374 -24.08 17.35 -25.97
N SER A 375 -22.94 17.82 -25.44
CA SER A 375 -22.88 18.97 -24.53
C SER A 375 -23.27 20.28 -25.20
N SER A 376 -24.19 21.02 -24.56
CA SER A 376 -24.73 22.27 -25.09
C SER A 376 -23.66 23.35 -25.22
N GLY A 377 -23.40 23.80 -26.45
CA GLY A 377 -22.37 24.81 -26.73
C GLY A 377 -21.02 24.25 -27.19
N ILE A 378 -20.93 22.94 -27.46
CA ILE A 378 -19.74 22.37 -28.12
C ILE A 378 -19.48 23.03 -29.49
N LEU A 379 -18.24 23.46 -29.71
CA LEU A 379 -17.79 24.11 -30.94
C LEU A 379 -16.66 23.32 -31.59
N SER A 380 -16.47 23.45 -32.91
CA SER A 380 -15.19 23.03 -33.50
C SER A 380 -14.08 23.92 -32.96
N THR A 381 -12.89 23.37 -32.67
CA THR A 381 -11.79 24.16 -32.09
C THR A 381 -11.35 25.31 -33.00
N SER A 382 -11.46 25.15 -34.32
CA SER A 382 -11.31 26.27 -35.27
C SER A 382 -12.35 27.36 -35.05
N SER A 383 -13.64 27.01 -34.96
CA SER A 383 -14.72 27.98 -34.71
C SER A 383 -14.62 28.66 -33.34
N TRP A 384 -14.05 27.99 -32.33
CA TRP A 384 -13.74 28.60 -31.04
C TRP A 384 -12.62 29.63 -31.17
N PHE A 385 -11.48 29.26 -31.77
CA PHE A 385 -10.38 30.21 -32.02
C PHE A 385 -10.78 31.39 -32.90
N ASP A 386 -11.63 31.19 -33.90
CA ASP A 386 -12.16 32.26 -34.74
C ASP A 386 -13.00 33.26 -33.93
N GLN A 387 -13.84 32.78 -32.99
CA GLN A 387 -14.60 33.62 -32.07
C GLN A 387 -13.70 34.38 -31.09
N GLN A 388 -12.63 33.75 -30.60
CA GLN A 388 -11.59 34.40 -29.80
C GLN A 388 -10.64 35.30 -30.64
N GLY A 389 -10.89 35.47 -31.94
CA GLY A 389 -10.08 36.28 -32.84
C GLY A 389 -8.68 35.73 -33.15
N CYS A 390 -8.37 34.50 -32.72
CA CYS A 390 -7.06 33.86 -32.89
C CYS A 390 -7.02 32.80 -34.01
N VAL A 391 -7.46 33.18 -35.21
CA VAL A 391 -7.25 32.42 -36.47
C VAL A 391 -5.78 32.07 -36.74
N TYR A 392 -4.85 32.70 -36.02
CA TYR A 392 -3.40 32.50 -36.10
C TYR A 392 -2.82 31.56 -35.00
N CYS A 393 -3.62 31.17 -34.00
CA CYS A 393 -3.27 30.17 -32.97
C CYS A 393 -3.29 28.73 -33.52
N TYR A 394 -3.82 28.49 -34.73
CA TYR A 394 -3.93 27.15 -35.31
C TYR A 394 -3.68 27.10 -36.83
N SER A 395 -3.61 25.89 -37.37
CA SER A 395 -3.53 25.62 -38.81
C SER A 395 -4.12 24.25 -39.13
N THR A 396 -5.18 24.18 -39.93
CA THR A 396 -5.77 22.94 -40.46
C THR A 396 -5.21 22.61 -41.85
N LYS A 397 -4.47 21.50 -41.98
CA LYS A 397 -3.83 21.08 -43.25
C LYS A 397 -3.76 19.56 -43.36
N GLY A 398 -4.10 19.03 -44.53
CA GLY A 398 -3.90 17.60 -44.86
C GLY A 398 -4.67 16.62 -43.97
N GLY A 399 -5.81 17.03 -43.40
CA GLY A 399 -6.58 16.23 -42.43
C GLY A 399 -6.14 16.37 -40.98
N ARG A 400 -5.20 17.26 -40.68
CA ARG A 400 -4.65 17.49 -39.33
C ARG A 400 -4.88 18.92 -38.85
N PHE A 401 -5.33 19.04 -37.60
CA PHE A 401 -5.39 20.27 -36.84
C PHE A 401 -4.06 20.46 -36.07
N SER A 402 -3.33 21.53 -36.36
CA SER A 402 -2.16 21.93 -35.59
C SER A 402 -2.49 23.12 -34.71
N PHE A 403 -2.28 23.02 -33.40
CA PHE A 403 -1.99 24.21 -32.59
C PHE A 403 -0.67 24.82 -33.10
N SER A 404 -0.59 26.15 -33.18
CA SER A 404 0.51 26.86 -33.84
C SER A 404 0.91 28.09 -33.05
N GLY A 405 2.21 28.31 -32.88
CA GLY A 405 2.78 29.48 -32.20
C GLY A 405 2.63 30.82 -32.95
N GLY A 406 1.54 31.01 -33.69
CA GLY A 406 1.29 32.16 -34.55
C GLY A 406 1.38 31.84 -36.04
N SER A 407 0.91 32.78 -36.86
CA SER A 407 1.01 32.79 -38.31
C SER A 407 0.82 34.22 -38.85
N GLY A 408 1.21 34.48 -40.10
CA GLY A 408 0.95 35.79 -40.75
C GLY A 408 1.57 36.99 -40.02
N ASN A 409 2.79 36.83 -39.48
CA ASN A 409 3.50 37.80 -38.62
C ASN A 409 2.83 38.14 -37.28
N LYS A 410 1.77 37.43 -36.89
CA LYS A 410 1.28 37.42 -35.50
C LYS A 410 1.93 36.25 -34.75
N ASP A 411 2.31 36.48 -33.50
CA ASP A 411 2.83 35.45 -32.59
C ASP A 411 1.72 34.91 -31.69
N ALA A 412 1.77 33.62 -31.39
CA ALA A 412 0.91 32.94 -30.40
C ALA A 412 1.70 31.83 -29.68
N SER A 413 2.99 32.08 -29.39
CA SER A 413 3.90 31.13 -28.74
C SER A 413 3.36 30.58 -27.42
N THR A 414 2.66 31.41 -26.64
CA THR A 414 1.61 30.97 -25.72
C THR A 414 0.24 31.14 -26.40
N THR A 415 -0.55 30.07 -26.42
CA THR A 415 -1.93 30.03 -26.91
C THR A 415 -2.86 29.62 -25.76
N GLN A 416 -3.96 30.35 -25.53
CA GLN A 416 -4.94 30.04 -24.48
C GLN A 416 -6.03 29.08 -24.98
N LEU A 417 -6.50 28.20 -24.11
CA LEU A 417 -7.69 27.36 -24.26
C LEU A 417 -8.66 27.63 -23.10
N GLY A 418 -9.95 27.81 -23.40
CA GLY A 418 -10.99 28.14 -22.42
C GLY A 418 -10.90 29.56 -21.84
N THR A 419 -11.75 29.83 -20.86
CA THR A 419 -11.87 31.12 -20.14
C THR A 419 -11.99 30.82 -18.65
N GLN A 420 -11.37 31.64 -17.79
CA GLN A 420 -11.45 31.46 -16.34
C GLN A 420 -12.90 31.58 -15.83
N GLY A 421 -13.38 30.56 -15.10
CA GLY A 421 -14.76 30.48 -14.60
C GLY A 421 -15.81 30.10 -15.65
N GLU A 422 -15.41 29.67 -16.85
CA GLU A 422 -16.34 29.17 -17.88
C GLU A 422 -16.07 27.70 -18.22
N LYS A 423 -17.13 26.98 -18.59
CA LYS A 423 -17.07 25.65 -19.19
C LYS A 423 -16.90 25.75 -20.70
N THR A 424 -15.87 25.11 -21.25
CA THR A 424 -15.53 25.15 -22.68
C THR A 424 -15.50 23.74 -23.26
N TYR A 425 -16.48 23.42 -24.12
CA TYR A 425 -16.52 22.18 -24.88
C TYR A 425 -16.03 22.42 -26.30
N ILE A 426 -14.96 21.72 -26.71
CA ILE A 426 -14.37 21.84 -28.05
C ILE A 426 -14.16 20.47 -28.72
N ARG A 427 -14.47 20.40 -30.02
CA ARG A 427 -14.41 19.19 -30.85
C ARG A 427 -13.37 19.35 -31.97
N ILE A 428 -12.62 18.28 -32.24
CA ILE A 428 -11.65 18.20 -33.34
C ILE A 428 -11.87 16.89 -34.11
N ASP A 429 -12.40 16.99 -35.34
CA ASP A 429 -12.67 15.87 -36.25
C ASP A 429 -11.45 15.50 -37.12
N GLN A 430 -10.25 15.58 -36.53
CA GLN A 430 -8.95 15.52 -37.19
C GLN A 430 -7.87 15.07 -36.20
N ASP A 431 -6.77 14.52 -36.72
CA ASP A 431 -5.51 14.42 -35.96
C ASP A 431 -5.17 15.77 -35.30
N VAL A 432 -4.78 15.74 -34.03
CA VAL A 432 -4.24 16.90 -33.30
C VAL A 432 -2.72 16.83 -33.26
N THR A 433 -2.06 17.98 -33.48
CA THR A 433 -0.63 18.12 -33.23
C THR A 433 -0.26 19.52 -32.74
N THR A 434 0.96 19.69 -32.25
CA THR A 434 1.58 20.99 -31.91
C THR A 434 2.66 21.35 -32.92
N GLY A 435 2.87 22.65 -33.20
CA GLY A 435 3.91 23.04 -34.15
C GLY A 435 4.19 24.53 -34.31
N GLY A 436 5.06 24.83 -35.28
CA GLY A 436 5.51 26.20 -35.58
C GLY A 436 6.42 26.75 -34.49
N ARG A 437 5.96 27.81 -33.81
CA ARG A 437 6.66 28.49 -32.70
C ARG A 437 6.01 28.21 -31.33
N LEU A 438 5.12 27.22 -31.24
CA LEU A 438 4.33 26.99 -30.03
C LEU A 438 5.24 26.49 -28.91
N SER A 439 5.27 27.21 -27.80
CA SER A 439 5.95 26.81 -26.57
C SER A 439 4.97 26.42 -25.47
N GLN A 440 3.76 27.01 -25.46
CA GLN A 440 2.79 26.81 -24.39
C GLN A 440 1.33 26.78 -24.89
N LEU A 441 0.56 25.80 -24.42
CA LEU A 441 -0.89 25.81 -24.35
C LEU A 441 -1.30 26.09 -22.91
N LEU A 442 -2.01 27.20 -22.65
CA LEU A 442 -2.48 27.59 -21.32
C LEU A 442 -3.99 27.36 -21.20
N VAL A 443 -4.40 26.44 -20.33
CA VAL A 443 -5.81 26.11 -20.09
C VAL A 443 -6.36 26.97 -18.95
N LYS A 444 -7.51 27.61 -19.16
CA LYS A 444 -8.27 28.35 -18.13
C LYS A 444 -9.73 27.90 -18.13
N GLY A 445 -10.32 27.81 -16.93
CA GLY A 445 -11.67 27.27 -16.74
C GLY A 445 -11.73 25.75 -16.87
N ASP A 446 -12.92 25.20 -17.00
CA ASP A 446 -13.16 23.76 -17.17
C ASP A 446 -13.27 23.44 -18.66
N VAL A 447 -12.21 22.86 -19.24
CA VAL A 447 -12.09 22.60 -20.67
C VAL A 447 -12.23 21.11 -20.97
N THR A 448 -13.21 20.77 -21.81
CA THR A 448 -13.39 19.43 -22.35
C THR A 448 -13.03 19.44 -23.84
N MET A 449 -11.97 18.72 -24.21
CA MET A 449 -11.50 18.57 -25.60
C MET A 449 -11.78 17.16 -26.10
N VAL A 450 -12.64 17.04 -27.12
CA VAL A 450 -12.96 15.77 -27.77
C VAL A 450 -12.27 15.69 -29.13
N VAL A 451 -11.39 14.71 -29.29
CA VAL A 451 -10.56 14.47 -30.48
C VAL A 451 -11.01 13.18 -31.14
N ASP A 452 -11.66 13.31 -32.30
CA ASP A 452 -12.01 12.19 -33.16
C ASP A 452 -10.87 11.97 -34.18
N GLY A 453 -9.80 11.32 -33.70
CA GLY A 453 -8.50 11.19 -34.37
C GLY A 453 -7.34 10.91 -33.39
N ASP A 454 -6.10 10.88 -33.88
CA ASP A 454 -4.89 10.82 -33.03
C ASP A 454 -4.65 12.16 -32.31
N PHE A 455 -4.04 12.14 -31.11
CA PHE A 455 -3.62 13.32 -30.36
C PHE A 455 -2.11 13.27 -30.09
N ASP A 456 -1.31 14.13 -30.74
CA ASP A 456 0.15 14.17 -30.61
C ASP A 456 0.62 15.49 -29.98
N LEU A 457 0.84 15.47 -28.66
CA LEU A 457 1.46 16.58 -27.94
C LEU A 457 2.99 16.43 -28.04
N GLY A 458 3.58 17.12 -29.02
CA GLY A 458 4.99 17.02 -29.37
C GLY A 458 5.76 18.34 -29.31
N ASN A 459 6.90 18.36 -30.02
CA ASN A 459 7.66 19.57 -30.38
C ASN A 459 8.02 20.50 -29.20
N ASN A 460 8.38 19.94 -28.04
CA ASN A 460 8.68 20.67 -26.79
C ASN A 460 7.56 21.61 -26.30
N THR A 461 6.30 21.33 -26.63
CA THR A 461 5.16 22.15 -26.17
C THR A 461 4.81 21.83 -24.71
N GLN A 462 4.80 22.83 -23.85
CA GLN A 462 4.21 22.74 -22.51
C GLN A 462 2.70 22.88 -22.62
N LEU A 463 1.92 22.00 -22.02
CA LEU A 463 0.51 22.24 -21.72
C LEU A 463 0.43 22.55 -20.22
N VAL A 464 -0.11 23.71 -19.87
CA VAL A 464 -0.22 24.18 -18.49
C VAL A 464 -1.68 24.39 -18.15
N VAL A 465 -2.17 23.72 -17.11
CA VAL A 465 -3.48 23.97 -16.53
C VAL A 465 -3.33 24.97 -15.40
N ASP A 466 -3.97 26.12 -15.57
CA ASP A 466 -3.87 27.25 -14.65
C ASP A 466 -4.52 26.97 -13.28
N GLU A 467 -4.36 27.88 -12.32
CA GLU A 467 -4.97 27.75 -11.00
C GLU A 467 -6.51 27.70 -11.11
N GLY A 468 -7.13 26.68 -10.50
CA GLY A 468 -8.57 26.44 -10.55
C GLY A 468 -9.13 25.94 -11.90
N ALA A 469 -8.29 25.79 -12.93
CA ALA A 469 -8.71 25.25 -14.23
C ALA A 469 -8.69 23.70 -14.26
N THR A 470 -9.37 23.09 -15.22
CA THR A 470 -9.30 21.64 -15.51
C THR A 470 -9.24 21.38 -17.01
N LEU A 471 -8.53 20.33 -17.41
CA LEU A 471 -8.54 19.80 -18.78
C LEU A 471 -8.96 18.33 -18.80
N THR A 472 -10.07 18.04 -19.44
CA THR A 472 -10.46 16.70 -19.86
C THR A 472 -10.16 16.51 -21.34
N ILE A 473 -9.29 15.55 -21.68
CA ILE A 473 -8.98 15.15 -23.05
C ILE A 473 -9.64 13.80 -23.33
N LEU A 474 -10.44 13.73 -24.39
CA LEU A 474 -11.17 12.53 -24.83
C LEU A 474 -10.70 12.19 -26.26
N VAL A 475 -10.03 11.05 -26.44
CA VAL A 475 -9.37 10.69 -27.72
C VAL A 475 -9.92 9.36 -28.25
N THR A 476 -10.36 9.34 -29.51
CA THR A 476 -10.84 8.11 -30.19
C THR A 476 -9.70 7.33 -30.86
N GLY A 477 -8.67 8.04 -31.33
CA GLY A 477 -7.39 7.49 -31.82
C GLY A 477 -6.32 7.39 -30.73
N LYS A 478 -5.05 7.47 -31.13
CA LYS A 478 -3.90 7.30 -30.23
C LYS A 478 -3.47 8.62 -29.61
N ALA A 479 -3.33 8.64 -28.29
CA ALA A 479 -2.72 9.75 -27.56
C ALA A 479 -1.21 9.53 -27.40
N LYS A 480 -0.42 10.57 -27.72
CA LYS A 480 1.04 10.59 -27.59
C LYS A 480 1.45 11.83 -26.82
N LEU A 481 2.17 11.61 -25.72
CA LEU A 481 2.88 12.62 -24.97
C LEU A 481 4.37 12.39 -25.26
N GLY A 482 5.04 13.35 -25.91
CA GLY A 482 6.34 13.07 -26.51
C GLY A 482 7.13 14.28 -27.00
N GLY A 483 8.30 14.00 -27.57
CA GLY A 483 9.14 15.04 -28.19
C GLY A 483 9.49 16.22 -27.28
N GLY A 484 9.56 16.00 -25.96
CA GLY A 484 9.82 17.04 -24.95
C GLY A 484 8.58 17.81 -24.47
N SER A 485 7.36 17.38 -24.78
CA SER A 485 6.15 17.95 -24.18
C SER A 485 6.11 17.75 -22.66
N SER A 486 5.39 18.60 -21.93
CA SER A 486 5.07 18.39 -20.51
C SER A 486 3.64 18.80 -20.20
N LEU A 487 2.86 17.95 -19.54
CA LEU A 487 1.60 18.33 -18.91
C LEU A 487 1.89 18.88 -17.51
N LEU A 488 1.54 20.13 -17.23
CA LEU A 488 1.87 20.83 -15.99
C LEU A 488 0.60 21.39 -15.34
N SER A 489 0.62 21.48 -14.01
CA SER A 489 -0.42 22.10 -13.18
C SER A 489 0.18 23.28 -12.41
N SER A 490 -0.50 24.43 -12.41
CA SER A 490 -0.06 25.62 -11.65
C SER A 490 -0.28 25.51 -10.13
N SER A 491 -1.08 24.55 -9.67
CA SER A 491 -1.40 24.31 -8.25
C SER A 491 -1.66 22.81 -7.99
N ALA A 492 -2.24 22.44 -6.85
CA ALA A 492 -2.58 21.05 -6.48
C ALA A 492 -3.23 20.29 -7.66
N PHE A 493 -2.77 19.06 -7.89
CA PHE A 493 -3.20 18.29 -9.07
C PHE A 493 -4.64 17.83 -8.94
N VAL A 494 -5.13 17.58 -7.71
CA VAL A 494 -6.56 17.46 -7.43
C VAL A 494 -7.10 18.75 -6.82
N ARG A 495 -8.28 19.17 -7.28
CA ARG A 495 -8.93 20.45 -6.92
C ARG A 495 -10.45 20.35 -6.97
N ASP A 496 -11.14 21.17 -6.20
CA ASP A 496 -12.58 21.41 -6.38
C ASP A 496 -12.81 22.22 -7.67
N VAL A 497 -13.96 22.00 -8.33
CA VAL A 497 -14.38 22.71 -9.53
C VAL A 497 -15.79 23.26 -9.30
N ASP A 498 -15.85 24.48 -8.76
CA ASP A 498 -17.07 25.27 -8.50
C ASP A 498 -18.22 24.52 -7.78
N GLY A 499 -17.88 23.55 -6.91
CA GLY A 499 -18.86 22.75 -6.16
C GLY A 499 -19.41 21.52 -6.91
N GLU A 500 -18.85 21.17 -8.06
CA GLU A 500 -19.13 19.92 -8.77
C GLU A 500 -18.21 18.76 -8.34
N GLY A 501 -17.52 18.91 -7.20
CA GLY A 501 -16.67 17.90 -6.58
C GLY A 501 -15.18 17.99 -6.99
N LYS A 502 -14.35 17.19 -6.33
CA LYS A 502 -12.91 17.10 -6.63
C LYS A 502 -12.67 16.47 -8.01
N ARG A 503 -11.76 17.04 -8.79
CA ARG A 503 -11.29 16.55 -10.09
C ARG A 503 -9.77 16.65 -10.23
N ALA A 504 -9.20 15.82 -11.10
CA ALA A 504 -7.84 15.97 -11.58
C ALA A 504 -7.71 17.21 -12.49
N ALA A 505 -6.57 17.92 -12.39
CA ALA A 505 -6.27 19.08 -13.22
C ALA A 505 -6.12 18.70 -14.71
N VAL A 506 -5.61 17.50 -15.00
CA VAL A 506 -5.58 16.91 -16.35
C VAL A 506 -6.04 15.46 -16.28
N ALA A 507 -7.07 15.12 -17.06
CA ALA A 507 -7.50 13.75 -17.28
C ALA A 507 -7.43 13.40 -18.77
N LEU A 508 -6.95 12.20 -19.09
CA LEU A 508 -6.79 11.68 -20.46
C LEU A 508 -7.55 10.37 -20.61
N TYR A 509 -8.65 10.42 -21.35
CA TYR A 509 -9.53 9.29 -21.66
C TYR A 509 -9.30 8.83 -23.10
N SER A 510 -8.90 7.56 -23.28
CA SER A 510 -8.76 6.95 -24.61
C SER A 510 -9.78 5.84 -24.81
N SER A 511 -10.58 5.97 -25.88
CA SER A 511 -11.51 4.92 -26.32
C SER A 511 -10.96 4.05 -27.45
N TYR A 512 -9.64 4.16 -27.71
CA TYR A 512 -8.93 3.26 -28.61
C TYR A 512 -9.04 1.81 -28.12
N GLY A 513 -9.32 0.89 -29.04
CA GLY A 513 -9.76 -0.48 -28.72
C GLY A 513 -8.86 -1.58 -29.29
N GLU A 514 -7.59 -1.30 -29.55
CA GLU A 514 -6.62 -2.33 -29.95
C GLU A 514 -5.50 -2.48 -28.92
N TYR A 515 -5.04 -3.72 -28.75
CA TYR A 515 -3.84 -4.11 -28.01
C TYR A 515 -2.74 -4.50 -28.99
N GLY A 516 -1.47 -4.35 -28.59
CA GLY A 516 -0.36 -4.88 -29.37
C GLY A 516 1.02 -4.85 -28.72
N GLY A 517 1.12 -4.50 -27.44
CA GLY A 517 2.35 -4.62 -26.65
C GLY A 517 3.53 -3.85 -27.23
N ASN A 518 3.29 -2.70 -27.89
CA ASN A 518 4.36 -1.84 -28.39
C ASN A 518 3.92 -0.37 -28.59
N PRO A 519 4.85 0.61 -28.59
CA PRO A 519 4.53 2.04 -28.69
C PRO A 519 3.85 2.50 -30.00
N ASN A 520 3.73 1.64 -31.02
CA ASN A 520 3.04 1.98 -32.27
C ASN A 520 1.62 1.38 -32.34
N SER A 521 1.31 0.35 -31.54
CA SER A 521 -0.05 -0.18 -31.38
C SER A 521 -0.82 0.52 -30.26
N ALA A 522 -0.13 0.89 -29.18
CA ALA A 522 -0.70 1.45 -27.96
C ALA A 522 -1.62 2.65 -28.21
N GLY A 523 -2.78 2.65 -27.55
CA GLY A 523 -3.72 3.78 -27.53
C GLY A 523 -3.21 4.98 -26.75
N VAL A 524 -2.31 4.77 -25.78
CA VAL A 524 -1.58 5.86 -25.12
C VAL A 524 -0.08 5.55 -25.07
N THR A 525 0.75 6.50 -25.47
CA THR A 525 2.22 6.42 -25.35
C THR A 525 2.79 7.64 -24.64
N VAL A 526 3.59 7.40 -23.60
CA VAL A 526 4.34 8.43 -22.87
C VAL A 526 5.83 8.28 -23.17
N SER A 527 6.47 9.36 -23.61
CA SER A 527 7.82 9.32 -24.19
C SER A 527 8.60 10.64 -23.99
N GLY A 528 9.92 10.58 -24.15
CA GLY A 528 10.82 11.73 -23.88
C GLY A 528 11.26 11.80 -22.41
N ALA A 529 11.84 12.93 -22.01
CA ALA A 529 12.50 13.08 -20.69
C ALA A 529 11.78 14.05 -19.73
N ASN A 530 10.61 14.57 -20.11
CA ASN A 530 9.89 15.59 -19.35
C ASN A 530 8.69 14.97 -18.63
N SER A 531 8.58 15.24 -17.33
CA SER A 531 7.49 14.72 -16.50
C SER A 531 6.14 15.33 -16.84
N SER A 532 5.06 14.64 -16.50
CA SER A 532 3.68 15.06 -16.81
C SER A 532 2.70 14.76 -15.67
N PHE A 533 1.87 15.74 -15.34
CA PHE A 533 0.76 15.63 -14.39
C PHE A 533 -0.52 15.19 -15.14
N VAL A 534 -1.02 13.97 -14.90
CA VAL A 534 -2.17 13.39 -15.61
C VAL A 534 -2.78 12.15 -14.92
N ASP A 535 -4.11 12.05 -14.96
CA ASP A 535 -4.89 10.84 -14.68
C ASP A 535 -5.26 10.18 -16.02
N ILE A 536 -4.65 9.04 -16.35
CA ILE A 536 -4.82 8.34 -17.63
C ILE A 536 -5.82 7.19 -17.44
N VAL A 537 -6.85 7.13 -18.28
CA VAL A 537 -7.84 6.04 -18.30
C VAL A 537 -8.07 5.55 -19.74
N ALA A 538 -7.57 4.36 -20.05
CA ALA A 538 -7.53 3.78 -21.39
C ALA A 538 -7.88 2.28 -21.35
N PRO A 539 -9.14 1.90 -21.05
CA PRO A 539 -9.47 0.57 -20.55
C PRO A 539 -9.30 -0.58 -21.56
N ASN A 540 -9.43 -0.32 -22.87
CA ASN A 540 -9.40 -1.36 -23.89
C ASN A 540 -8.12 -1.33 -24.76
N THR A 541 -6.99 -0.85 -24.21
CA THR A 541 -5.73 -0.70 -24.94
C THR A 541 -4.49 -0.64 -24.03
N ASP A 542 -3.31 -0.72 -24.63
CA ASP A 542 -2.02 -0.55 -23.96
C ASP A 542 -1.77 0.94 -23.59
N VAL A 543 -1.31 1.19 -22.35
CA VAL A 543 -0.54 2.40 -21.99
C VAL A 543 0.94 2.03 -21.95
N VAL A 544 1.75 2.60 -22.84
CA VAL A 544 3.18 2.26 -22.96
C VAL A 544 4.07 3.45 -22.59
N VAL A 545 4.91 3.28 -21.57
CA VAL A 545 5.85 4.30 -21.09
C VAL A 545 7.26 3.95 -21.58
N THR A 546 7.81 4.80 -22.44
CA THR A 546 9.17 4.67 -23.00
C THR A 546 10.10 5.81 -22.59
N GLY A 547 9.55 6.83 -21.92
CA GLY A 547 10.29 8.01 -21.48
C GLY A 547 11.09 7.81 -20.19
N SER A 548 11.94 8.78 -19.89
CA SER A 548 12.61 8.95 -18.59
C SER A 548 12.05 10.12 -17.77
N GLY A 549 10.92 10.70 -18.20
CA GLY A 549 10.17 11.69 -17.43
C GLY A 549 9.04 11.01 -16.64
N SER A 550 8.85 11.42 -15.39
CA SER A 550 7.89 10.80 -14.46
C SER A 550 6.43 11.15 -14.78
N ILE A 551 5.50 10.27 -14.39
CA ILE A 551 4.06 10.55 -14.36
C ILE A 551 3.67 10.92 -12.92
N PHE A 552 2.97 12.04 -12.76
CA PHE A 552 2.35 12.45 -11.49
C PHE A 552 0.82 12.34 -11.65
N GLY A 553 0.15 11.50 -10.86
CA GLY A 553 -1.30 11.29 -11.01
C GLY A 553 -1.69 9.81 -10.90
N ALA A 554 -2.31 9.23 -11.93
CA ALA A 554 -2.70 7.81 -11.96
C ALA A 554 -2.75 7.24 -13.38
N VAL A 555 -2.73 5.91 -13.50
CA VAL A 555 -2.81 5.20 -14.79
C VAL A 555 -3.71 3.97 -14.65
N ARG A 556 -4.83 3.95 -15.38
CA ARG A 556 -5.71 2.79 -15.60
C ARG A 556 -5.66 2.43 -17.08
N ALA A 557 -5.29 1.19 -17.42
CA ALA A 557 -5.15 0.73 -18.80
C ALA A 557 -5.63 -0.70 -18.97
N GLY A 558 -5.93 -1.12 -20.20
CA GLY A 558 -6.09 -2.54 -20.52
C GLY A 558 -4.82 -3.33 -20.17
N GLN A 559 -3.66 -2.83 -20.61
CA GLN A 559 -2.34 -3.31 -20.21
C GLN A 559 -1.38 -2.12 -19.97
N ILE A 560 -0.47 -2.23 -18.99
CA ILE A 560 0.58 -1.22 -18.73
C ILE A 560 1.95 -1.83 -19.03
N ASP A 561 2.77 -1.15 -19.84
CA ASP A 561 4.13 -1.58 -20.18
C ASP A 561 5.14 -0.42 -20.03
N MET A 562 5.97 -0.49 -18.98
CA MET A 562 6.98 0.51 -18.64
C MET A 562 8.39 0.05 -19.01
N ARG A 563 8.84 0.48 -20.19
CA ARG A 563 10.16 0.20 -20.77
C ARG A 563 11.18 1.32 -20.53
N GLY A 564 10.69 2.53 -20.22
CA GLY A 564 11.51 3.67 -19.82
C GLY A 564 11.70 3.75 -18.30
N SER A 565 12.72 4.49 -17.87
CA SER A 565 13.08 4.70 -16.45
C SER A 565 12.42 5.96 -15.86
N GLY A 566 11.20 6.29 -16.30
CA GLY A 566 10.42 7.41 -15.78
C GLY A 566 9.45 6.93 -14.72
N ASP A 567 9.57 7.46 -13.51
CA ASP A 567 8.84 7.00 -12.33
C ASP A 567 7.31 7.26 -12.42
N ILE A 568 6.50 6.57 -11.61
CA ILE A 568 5.11 6.95 -11.36
C ILE A 568 4.94 7.36 -9.90
N HIS A 569 4.55 8.62 -9.69
CA HIS A 569 4.21 9.18 -8.40
C HIS A 569 2.69 9.28 -8.33
N PHE A 570 2.07 8.33 -7.62
CA PHE A 570 0.62 8.30 -7.44
C PHE A 570 0.15 9.48 -6.58
N ASP A 571 -0.81 10.26 -7.06
CA ASP A 571 -1.45 11.30 -6.25
C ASP A 571 -2.64 10.73 -5.48
N GLU A 572 -2.46 10.53 -4.18
CA GLU A 572 -3.47 9.99 -3.27
C GLU A 572 -4.77 10.80 -3.23
N ALA A 573 -4.72 12.10 -3.52
CA ALA A 573 -5.92 12.93 -3.58
C ALA A 573 -6.90 12.45 -4.67
N LEU A 574 -6.45 11.65 -5.64
CA LEU A 574 -7.32 11.01 -6.64
C LEU A 574 -8.28 9.98 -6.01
N LYS A 575 -8.01 9.48 -4.79
CA LYS A 575 -8.95 8.66 -4.01
C LYS A 575 -10.25 9.42 -3.65
N GLU A 576 -10.23 10.76 -3.72
CA GLU A 576 -11.39 11.63 -3.48
C GLU A 576 -12.10 12.10 -4.77
N VAL A 577 -11.55 11.80 -5.95
CA VAL A 577 -12.15 12.18 -7.24
C VAL A 577 -13.25 11.18 -7.58
N SER A 578 -14.50 11.54 -7.28
CA SER A 578 -15.65 10.68 -7.52
C SER A 578 -15.99 10.58 -9.01
N VAL A 579 -15.47 9.53 -9.68
CA VAL A 579 -15.63 9.35 -11.14
C VAL A 579 -16.93 8.66 -11.54
N ALA A 580 -17.64 8.01 -10.60
CA ALA A 580 -18.85 7.24 -10.87
C ALA A 580 -20.02 7.63 -9.95
N GLN A 581 -21.26 7.54 -10.47
CA GLN A 581 -22.50 7.58 -9.67
C GLN A 581 -22.75 6.23 -8.96
N GLY A 582 -21.70 5.68 -8.33
CA GLY A 582 -21.71 4.40 -7.65
C GLY A 582 -22.15 4.49 -6.19
N LYS A 583 -22.51 3.34 -5.60
CA LYS A 583 -22.77 3.24 -4.16
C LYS A 583 -21.45 3.44 -3.40
N VAL A 584 -21.43 4.38 -2.45
CA VAL A 584 -20.30 4.58 -1.54
C VAL A 584 -20.02 3.29 -0.76
N THR A 585 -18.84 2.71 -0.95
CA THR A 585 -18.29 1.65 -0.11
C THR A 585 -17.48 2.28 1.02
N PRO A 586 -17.66 1.84 2.28
CA PRO A 586 -16.65 2.10 3.30
C PRO A 586 -15.42 1.22 3.03
N ARG A 587 -14.22 1.68 3.42
CA ARG A 587 -13.02 0.85 3.59
C ARG A 587 -12.33 1.15 4.91
N LEU A 588 -11.56 0.18 5.42
CA LEU A 588 -10.53 0.46 6.43
C LEU A 588 -9.30 1.06 5.74
N ASP A 589 -8.79 2.14 6.30
CA ASP A 589 -7.71 2.95 5.75
C ASP A 589 -6.41 2.76 6.56
N SER A 590 -6.54 2.65 7.89
CA SER A 590 -5.47 2.26 8.82
C SER A 590 -6.04 1.48 10.00
N TRP A 591 -5.20 0.74 10.72
CA TRP A 591 -5.50 0.17 12.03
C TRP A 591 -4.26 0.19 12.93
N GLN A 592 -4.46 0.35 14.24
CA GLN A 592 -3.43 0.31 15.29
C GLN A 592 -4.00 -0.27 16.59
#